data_AF-A0AB73GHH5-F1
#
_entry.id   AF-A0AB73GHH5-F1
#
_cell.length_a   1.000
_cell.length_b   1.000
_cell.length_c   1.000
_cell.angle_alpha   90.00
_cell.angle_beta   90.00
_cell.angle_gamma   90.00
#
_symmetry.space_group_name_H-M   'P 1'
#
loop_
_entity.id
_entity.type
_entity.pdbx_description
1 polymer ?
#
loop_
_entity_poly.entity_id
_entity_poly.type
_entity_poly.pdbx_seq_one_letter_code
_entity_poly.pdbx_strand_id
1 'polypeptide(L)'
;MFKSLLNFDQMITPKIITVIYWLGIIGVVFGGLAAIITSLSFGGSVFGGLFSGLCTIIFGVIGVRISCELIILSFNIYGKLREIAENTAVK
;
A
#
# COMPACT_ATOMS: atom_id res chain seq x y z
N MET A 1 -19.55 16.03 15.81
CA MET A 1 -18.13 15.76 15.54
C MET A 1 -17.92 14.70 14.44
N PHE A 2 -18.68 13.60 14.40
CA PHE A 2 -18.62 12.58 13.33
C PHE A 2 -19.10 13.04 11.92
N LYS A 3 -19.86 14.15 11.83
CA LYS A 3 -20.37 14.67 10.54
C LYS A 3 -19.27 15.16 9.59
N SER A 4 -18.10 15.55 10.10
CA SER A 4 -17.00 16.03 9.25
C SER A 4 -16.11 14.91 8.71
N LEU A 5 -16.23 13.68 9.23
CA LEU A 5 -15.56 12.49 8.67
C LEU A 5 -16.29 11.94 7.44
N LEU A 6 -17.57 12.31 7.26
CA LEU A 6 -18.40 11.94 6.11
C LEU A 6 -18.47 13.04 5.04
N ASN A 7 -17.92 14.23 5.32
CA ASN A 7 -17.74 15.24 4.29
C ASN A 7 -16.53 14.84 3.43
N PHE A 8 -16.81 14.14 2.34
CA PHE A 8 -15.91 13.81 1.23
C PHE A 8 -15.33 15.04 0.49
N ASP A 9 -15.36 16.21 1.12
CA ASP A 9 -14.95 17.48 0.53
C ASP A 9 -13.41 17.63 0.52
N GLN A 10 -12.74 16.93 1.42
CA GLN A 10 -11.31 16.66 1.34
C GLN A 10 -11.14 15.18 1.03
N MET A 11 -10.25 14.85 0.09
CA MET A 11 -9.95 13.45 -0.22
C MET A 11 -9.26 12.81 1.00
N ILE A 12 -10.04 12.22 1.92
CA ILE A 12 -9.53 11.49 3.09
C ILE A 12 -8.89 10.17 2.64
N THR A 13 -9.34 9.63 1.50
CA THR A 13 -8.88 8.37 0.92
C THR A 13 -7.35 8.25 0.80
N PRO A 14 -6.60 9.22 0.23
CA PRO A 14 -5.14 9.15 0.19
C PRO A 14 -4.47 9.09 1.57
N LYS A 15 -5.04 9.73 2.60
CA LYS A 15 -4.53 9.62 3.98
C LYS A 15 -4.79 8.24 4.60
N ILE A 16 -5.94 7.62 4.30
CA ILE A 16 -6.24 6.25 4.75
C ILE A 16 -5.29 5.24 4.07
N ILE A 17 -5.05 5.39 2.76
CA ILE A 17 -4.14 4.50 2.02
C ILE A 17 -2.72 4.57 2.56
N THR A 18 -2.25 5.73 3.02
CA THR A 18 -0.91 5.85 3.65
C THR A 18 -0.81 5.07 4.97
N VAL A 19 -1.89 4.96 5.74
CA VAL A 19 -1.93 4.08 6.93
C VAL A 19 -1.90 2.60 6.53
N ILE A 20 -2.67 2.22 5.50
CA ILE A 20 -2.68 0.86 4.96
C ILE A 20 -1.31 0.49 4.39
N TYR A 21 -0.60 1.43 3.75
CA TYR A 21 0.75 1.22 3.23
C TYR A 21 1.71 0.79 4.34
N TRP A 22 1.73 1.50 5.48
CA TRP A 22 2.57 1.14 6.62
C TRP A 22 2.19 -0.23 7.18
N LEU A 23 0.89 -0.53 7.28
CA LEU A 23 0.41 -1.85 7.70
C LEU A 23 0.84 -2.97 6.73
N GLY A 24 0.81 -2.69 5.42
CA GLY A 24 1.26 -3.61 4.37
C GLY A 24 2.76 -3.89 4.46
N ILE A 25 3.59 -2.87 4.69
CA ILE A 25 5.03 -3.04 4.91
C ILE A 25 5.29 -3.92 6.13
N ILE A 26 4.57 -3.67 7.24
CA ILE A 26 4.66 -4.50 8.45
C ILE A 26 4.30 -5.95 8.11
N GLY A 27 3.21 -6.16 7.36
CA GLY A 27 2.78 -7.49 6.91
C GLY A 27 3.83 -8.20 6.04
N VAL A 28 4.49 -7.49 5.12
CA VAL A 28 5.55 -8.06 4.28
C VAL A 28 6.78 -8.44 5.11
N VAL A 29 7.17 -7.63 6.08
CA VAL A 29 8.29 -7.93 7.00
C VAL A 29 7.99 -9.18 7.82
N PHE A 30 6.79 -9.27 8.42
CA PHE A 30 6.38 -10.46 9.16
C PHE A 30 6.20 -11.69 8.26
N GLY A 31 5.68 -11.51 7.05
CA GLY A 31 5.53 -12.58 6.06
C GLY A 31 6.87 -13.16 5.61
N GLY A 32 7.86 -12.30 5.38
CA GLY A 32 9.24 -12.73 5.08
C GLY A 32 9.89 -13.47 6.24
N LEU A 33 9.71 -12.99 7.47
CA LEU A 33 10.22 -13.67 8.66
C LEU A 33 9.53 -15.03 8.87
N ALA A 34 8.21 -15.09 8.67
CA ALA A 34 7.44 -16.32 8.72
C ALA A 34 7.91 -17.33 7.65
N ALA A 35 8.20 -16.88 6.43
CA ALA A 35 8.74 -17.72 5.36
C ALA A 35 10.08 -18.38 5.74
N ILE A 36 10.94 -17.64 6.46
CA ILE A 36 12.20 -18.19 6.96
C ILE A 36 11.93 -19.24 8.05
N ILE A 37 11.05 -18.97 9.01
CA ILE A 37 10.74 -19.90 10.11
C ILE A 37 10.06 -21.18 9.60
N THR A 38 9.12 -21.06 8.65
CA THR A 38 8.44 -22.22 8.08
C THR A 38 9.40 -23.08 7.28
N SER A 39 10.26 -22.48 6.45
CA SER A 39 11.25 -23.23 5.69
C SER A 39 12.19 -24.08 6.56
N LEU A 40 12.59 -23.55 7.73
CA LEU A 40 13.40 -24.28 8.71
C LEU A 40 12.61 -25.43 9.37
N SER A 41 11.31 -25.21 9.63
CA SER A 41 10.44 -26.18 10.31
C SER A 41 10.03 -27.36 9.43
N PHE A 42 9.92 -27.15 8.11
CA PHE A 42 9.55 -28.19 7.13
C PHE A 42 10.75 -28.97 6.57
N GLY A 43 11.93 -28.87 7.20
CA GLY A 43 13.14 -29.58 6.76
C GLY A 43 13.79 -29.01 5.49
N GLY A 44 13.41 -27.79 5.10
CA GLY A 44 14.06 -27.07 4.01
C GLY A 44 15.48 -26.63 4.39
N SER A 45 16.31 -26.39 3.38
CA SER A 45 17.64 -25.85 3.59
C SER A 45 17.56 -24.40 4.09
N VAL A 46 18.38 -24.08 5.10
CA VAL A 46 18.49 -22.73 5.69
C VAL A 46 18.73 -21.66 4.61
N PHE A 47 19.55 -22.00 3.61
CA PHE A 47 19.83 -21.14 2.46
C PHE A 47 18.60 -20.91 1.56
N GLY A 48 17.79 -21.95 1.32
CA GLY A 48 16.55 -21.81 0.54
C GLY A 48 15.51 -20.95 1.25
N GLY A 49 15.40 -21.12 2.57
CA GLY A 49 14.56 -20.31 3.44
C GLY A 49 14.91 -18.83 3.46
N LEU A 50 16.20 -18.53 3.67
CA LEU A 50 16.72 -17.16 3.63
C LEU A 50 16.51 -16.51 2.27
N PHE A 51 16.78 -17.24 1.18
CA PHE A 51 16.59 -16.73 -0.18
C PHE A 51 15.11 -16.44 -0.46
N SER A 52 14.22 -17.38 -0.14
CA SER A 52 12.77 -17.21 -0.26
C SER A 52 12.26 -16.02 0.56
N GLY A 53 12.62 -15.94 1.85
CA GLY A 53 12.20 -14.85 2.72
C GLY A 53 12.71 -13.48 2.25
N LEU A 54 13.97 -13.41 1.80
CA LEU A 54 14.55 -12.18 1.27
C LEU A 54 13.88 -11.75 -0.03
N CYS A 55 13.61 -12.67 -0.95
CA CYS A 55 12.82 -12.41 -2.15
C CYS A 55 11.41 -11.91 -1.78
N THR A 56 10.71 -12.55 -0.85
CA THR A 56 9.37 -12.13 -0.40
C THR A 56 9.39 -10.72 0.18
N ILE A 57 10.41 -10.34 0.94
CA ILE A 57 10.53 -8.98 1.49
C ILE A 57 10.78 -7.98 0.37
N ILE A 58 11.75 -8.24 -0.52
CA ILE A 58 12.11 -7.31 -1.59
C ILE A 58 10.92 -7.11 -2.54
N PHE A 59 10.39 -8.20 -3.11
CA PHE A 59 9.26 -8.12 -4.04
C PHE A 59 7.98 -7.65 -3.35
N GLY A 60 7.75 -8.04 -2.10
CA GLY A 60 6.59 -7.60 -1.32
C GLY A 60 6.61 -6.11 -1.03
N VAL A 61 7.75 -5.54 -0.63
CA VAL A 61 7.88 -4.10 -0.36
C VAL A 61 7.68 -3.30 -1.65
N ILE A 62 8.27 -3.76 -2.76
CA ILE A 62 8.11 -3.13 -4.07
C ILE A 62 6.64 -3.20 -4.52
N GLY A 63 6.00 -4.37 -4.38
CA GLY A 63 4.59 -4.55 -4.72
C GLY A 63 3.68 -3.61 -3.91
N VAL A 64 3.86 -3.58 -2.59
CA VAL A 64 3.09 -2.69 -1.70
C VAL A 64 3.31 -1.22 -2.05
N ARG A 65 4.55 -0.81 -2.36
CA ARG A 65 4.87 0.56 -2.83
C ARG A 65 4.11 0.91 -4.10
N ILE A 66 4.27 0.11 -5.16
CA ILE A 66 3.67 0.38 -6.46
C ILE A 66 2.14 0.40 -6.37
N SER A 67 1.54 -0.61 -5.72
CA SER A 67 0.08 -0.67 -5.58
C SER A 67 -0.47 0.53 -4.80
N CYS A 68 0.17 0.93 -3.69
CA CYS A 68 -0.30 2.09 -2.92
C CYS A 68 -0.11 3.40 -3.69
N GLU A 69 1.01 3.58 -4.40
CA GLU A 69 1.27 4.78 -5.22
C GLU A 69 0.26 4.92 -6.35
N LEU A 70 -0.07 3.83 -7.06
CA LEU A 70 -1.05 3.86 -8.15
C LEU A 70 -2.45 4.26 -7.65
N ILE A 71 -2.88 3.71 -6.51
CA ILE A 71 -4.20 4.05 -5.95
C ILE A 71 -4.23 5.52 -5.53
N ILE A 72 -3.22 6.01 -4.81
CA ILE A 72 -3.13 7.42 -4.40
C ILE A 72 -3.09 8.34 -5.63
N LEU A 73 -2.33 7.97 -6.66
CA LEU A 73 -2.24 8.71 -7.91
C LEU A 73 -3.60 8.82 -8.59
N SER A 74 -4.38 7.73 -8.67
CA SER A 74 -5.73 7.77 -9.26
C SER A 74 -6.66 8.74 -8.52
N PHE A 75 -6.62 8.76 -7.19
CA PHE A 75 -7.38 9.75 -6.41
C PHE A 75 -6.89 11.17 -6.66
N ASN A 76 -5.58 11.40 -6.72
CA ASN A 76 -5.03 12.72 -7.03
C ASN A 76 -5.46 13.22 -8.42
N ILE A 77 -5.44 12.35 -9.43
CA ILE A 77 -5.90 12.65 -10.79
C ILE A 77 -7.39 13.04 -10.77
N TYR A 78 -8.23 12.29 -10.05
CA TYR A 78 -9.64 12.62 -9.92
C TYR A 78 -9.86 14.01 -9.31
N GLY A 79 -9.10 14.36 -8.26
CA GLY A 79 -9.14 15.71 -7.67
C GLY A 79 -8.76 16.79 -8.67
N LYS A 80 -7.71 16.57 -9.47
CA LYS A 80 -7.27 17.49 -10.52
C LYS A 80 -8.27 17.62 -11.68
N LEU A 81 -8.93 16.53 -12.05
CA LEU A 81 -9.99 16.55 -13.08
C LEU A 81 -11.21 17.36 -12.62
N ARG A 82 -11.62 17.22 -11.35
CA ARG A 82 -12.70 18.02 -10.78
C ARG A 82 -12.38 19.52 -10.78
N GLU A 83 -11.14 19.88 -10.42
CA GLU A 83 -10.64 21.26 -10.47
C GLU A 83 -10.69 21.84 -11.90
N ILE A 84 -10.28 21.06 -12.91
CA ILE A 84 -10.37 21.48 -14.31
C ILE A 84 -11.83 21.65 -14.76
N ALA A 85 -12.72 20.72 -14.37
CA ALA A 85 -14.13 20.76 -14.74
C ALA A 85 -14.84 21.99 -14.18
N GLU A 86 -14.62 22.33 -12.90
CA GLU A 86 -15.18 23.54 -12.28
C GLU A 86 -14.68 24.82 -12.96
N ASN A 87 -13.38 24.91 -13.27
CA ASN A 87 -12.83 26.09 -13.97
C ASN A 87 -13.33 26.24 -15.41
N THR A 88 -13.68 25.14 -16.08
CA THR A 88 -14.18 25.16 -17.48
C THR A 88 -15.67 25.44 -17.55
N ALA A 89 -16.45 25.07 -16.52
CA ALA A 89 -17.90 25.29 -16.47
C ALA A 89 -18.32 26.75 -16.20
N VAL A 90 -17.38 27.63 -15.82
CA VAL A 90 -17.64 29.06 -15.55
C VAL A 90 -17.51 29.93 -16.82
N LYS A 91 -17.73 29.35 -18.00
CA LYS A 91 -17.71 30.06 -19.29
C LYS A 91 -19.03 29.89 -20.03
#